data_AF-A0A182K885-F1
#
_entry.id   AF-A0A182K885-F1
#
_cell.length_a   1.000
_cell.length_b   1.000
_cell.length_c   1.000
_cell.angle_alpha   90.00
_cell.angle_beta   90.00
_cell.angle_gamma   90.00
#
_symmetry.space_group_name_H-M   'P 1'
#
loop_
_entity.id
_entity.type
_entity.pdbx_description
1 polymer ?
#
loop_
_entity_poly.entity_id
_entity_poly.type
_entity_poly.pdbx_seq_one_letter_code
_entity_poly.pdbx_strand_id
1 'polypeptide(L)'
;MQRNLTQSKEALLKSYNSRLKEDIRSMRENFEEIIRLAKGENDTQLSKITQCEQDTYETQVRAANIVRAGESLMKLVSDIKQYLILNDFHSVNEAICSNSTLYRTTQIDRDNKLMAVRDDMAADLYDLEEEYYTSIYK
;
A
#
# COMPACT_ATOMS: atom_id res chain seq x y z
N MET A 1 15.04 -12.54 -12.19
CA MET A 1 13.93 -12.23 -11.26
C MET A 1 13.41 -10.80 -11.39
N GLN A 2 14.27 -9.78 -11.45
CA GLN A 2 13.85 -8.35 -11.48
C GLN A 2 12.92 -7.98 -12.65
N ARG A 3 13.14 -8.54 -13.84
CA ARG A 3 12.30 -8.30 -15.04
C ARG A 3 10.86 -8.80 -14.90
N ASN A 4 10.63 -9.89 -14.14
CA ASN A 4 9.30 -10.45 -13.91
C ASN A 4 8.48 -9.59 -12.93
N LEU A 5 9.12 -8.96 -11.94
CA LEU A 5 8.47 -8.03 -11.01
C LEU A 5 7.98 -6.77 -11.74
N THR A 6 8.80 -6.20 -12.63
CA THR A 6 8.41 -5.02 -13.43
C THR A 6 7.23 -5.33 -14.36
N GLN A 7 7.23 -6.49 -15.01
CA GLN A 7 6.15 -6.91 -15.89
C GLN A 7 4.83 -7.14 -15.12
N SER A 8 4.90 -7.67 -13.90
CA SER A 8 3.74 -7.83 -13.02
C SER A 8 3.15 -6.48 -12.58
N LYS A 9 4.01 -5.50 -12.28
CA LYS A 9 3.59 -4.12 -11.96
C LYS A 9 2.88 -3.45 -13.16
N GLU A 10 3.45 -3.54 -14.35
CA GLU A 10 2.83 -2.95 -15.56
C GLU A 10 1.49 -3.59 -15.87
N ALA A 11 1.38 -4.91 -15.73
CA ALA A 11 0.12 -5.63 -15.91
C ALA A 11 -0.96 -5.18 -14.91
N LEU A 12 -0.58 -4.97 -13.64
CA LEU A 12 -1.48 -4.46 -12.61
C LEU A 12 -1.98 -3.05 -12.94
N LEU A 13 -1.07 -2.13 -13.29
CA LEU A 13 -1.44 -0.75 -13.66
C LEU A 13 -2.31 -0.70 -14.92
N LYS A 14 -2.08 -1.61 -15.86
CA LYS A 14 -2.94 -1.78 -17.05
C LYS A 14 -4.32 -2.28 -16.67
N SER A 15 -4.43 -3.22 -15.74
CA SER A 15 -5.71 -3.71 -15.20
C SER A 15 -6.51 -2.59 -14.53
N TYR A 16 -5.87 -1.76 -13.69
CA TYR A 16 -6.49 -0.58 -13.08
C TYR A 16 -7.04 0.40 -14.12
N ASN A 17 -6.26 0.69 -15.16
CA ASN A 17 -6.72 1.55 -16.26
C ASN A 17 -7.89 0.95 -17.04
N SER A 18 -7.86 -0.37 -17.28
CA SER A 18 -8.95 -1.06 -17.97
C SER A 18 -10.24 -0.95 -17.18
N ARG A 19 -10.19 -1.26 -15.88
CA ARG A 19 -11.31 -1.17 -14.95
C ARG A 19 -11.89 0.23 -14.87
N LEU A 20 -11.05 1.25 -14.72
CA LEU A 20 -11.46 2.66 -14.73
C LEU A 20 -12.26 3.00 -15.99
N LYS A 21 -11.74 2.64 -17.17
CA LYS A 21 -12.40 2.95 -18.45
C LYS A 21 -13.72 2.20 -18.61
N GLU A 22 -13.78 0.95 -18.17
CA GLU A 22 -14.98 0.12 -18.24
C GLU A 22 -16.08 0.64 -17.31
N ASP A 23 -15.74 0.95 -16.06
CA ASP A 23 -16.71 1.47 -15.08
C ASP A 23 -17.25 2.84 -15.50
N ILE A 24 -16.39 3.77 -15.95
CA ILE A 24 -16.84 5.09 -16.46
C ILE A 24 -17.73 4.93 -17.70
N ARG A 25 -17.34 4.05 -18.64
CA ARG A 25 -18.15 3.78 -19.84
C ARG A 25 -19.52 3.24 -19.44
N SER A 26 -19.56 2.25 -18.56
CA SER A 26 -20.80 1.66 -18.05
C SER A 26 -21.70 2.71 -17.40
N MET A 27 -21.14 3.59 -16.55
CA MET A 27 -21.92 4.67 -15.93
C MET A 27 -22.54 5.60 -16.98
N ARG A 28 -21.76 6.02 -17.99
CA ARG A 28 -22.23 6.90 -19.06
C ARG A 28 -23.33 6.23 -19.88
N GLU A 29 -23.11 5.01 -20.35
CA GLU A 29 -24.06 4.27 -21.20
C GLU A 29 -25.38 4.00 -20.46
N ASN A 30 -25.34 3.61 -19.18
CA ASN A 30 -26.54 3.44 -18.39
C ASN A 30 -27.29 4.77 -18.18
N PHE A 31 -26.57 5.88 -17.99
CA PHE A 31 -27.18 7.19 -17.82
C PHE A 31 -27.82 7.71 -19.11
N GLU A 32 -27.12 7.63 -20.25
CA GLU A 32 -27.64 8.00 -21.58
C GLU A 32 -28.96 7.28 -21.87
N GLU A 33 -29.03 6.03 -21.47
CA GLU A 33 -30.18 5.18 -21.72
C GLU A 33 -31.35 5.44 -20.75
N ILE A 34 -31.09 5.79 -19.49
CA ILE A 34 -32.12 6.33 -18.59
C ILE A 34 -32.76 7.59 -19.20
N ILE A 35 -31.94 8.49 -19.75
CA ILE A 35 -32.45 9.69 -20.42
C ILE A 35 -33.27 9.33 -21.66
N ARG A 36 -32.85 8.33 -22.44
CA ARG A 36 -33.61 7.83 -23.60
C ARG A 36 -34.99 7.31 -23.19
N LEU A 37 -35.06 6.48 -22.15
CA LEU A 37 -36.33 5.94 -21.62
C LEU A 37 -37.23 7.07 -21.10
N ALA A 38 -36.68 8.04 -20.38
CA ALA A 38 -37.43 9.16 -19.82
C ALA A 38 -38.10 10.07 -20.87
N LYS A 39 -37.57 10.10 -22.11
CA LYS A 39 -38.17 10.88 -23.21
C LYS A 39 -39.44 10.24 -23.78
N GLY A 40 -39.66 8.95 -23.58
CA GLY A 40 -40.85 8.25 -24.06
C GLY A 40 -40.98 8.19 -25.59
N GLU A 41 -39.88 8.35 -26.33
CA GLU A 41 -39.85 8.39 -27.81
C GLU A 41 -39.96 6.99 -28.47
N ASN A 42 -40.39 5.97 -27.72
CA ASN A 42 -40.47 4.59 -28.24
C ASN A 42 -41.85 4.33 -28.85
N ASP A 43 -41.92 4.27 -30.18
CA ASP A 43 -43.07 3.72 -30.91
C ASP A 43 -43.12 2.21 -30.70
N THR A 44 -43.85 1.78 -29.68
CA THR A 44 -44.04 0.37 -29.35
C THR A 44 -45.46 -0.08 -29.68
N GLN A 45 -45.61 -1.37 -30.02
CA GLN A 45 -46.95 -1.97 -30.20
C GLN A 45 -47.62 -2.33 -28.87
N LEU A 46 -47.01 -1.98 -27.73
CA LEU A 46 -47.50 -2.29 -26.39
C LEU A 46 -48.53 -1.25 -25.93
N SER A 47 -49.38 -1.68 -24.98
CA SER A 47 -50.22 -0.73 -24.24
C SER A 47 -49.35 0.25 -23.46
N LYS A 48 -49.77 1.51 -23.37
CA LYS A 48 -49.06 2.57 -22.62
C LYS A 48 -48.72 2.15 -21.18
N ILE A 49 -49.63 1.45 -20.51
CA ILE A 49 -49.42 1.00 -19.11
C ILE A 49 -48.28 -0.01 -19.05
N THR A 50 -48.29 -1.01 -19.92
CA THR A 50 -47.23 -2.03 -20.00
C THR A 50 -45.89 -1.43 -20.36
N GLN A 51 -45.86 -0.45 -21.28
CA GLN A 51 -44.63 0.25 -21.64
C GLN A 51 -44.05 1.03 -20.45
N CYS A 52 -44.89 1.76 -19.70
CA CYS A 52 -44.43 2.51 -18.52
C CYS A 52 -43.85 1.59 -17.44
N GLU A 53 -44.45 0.42 -17.20
CA GLU A 53 -43.91 -0.56 -16.25
C GLU A 53 -42.56 -1.10 -16.71
N GLN A 54 -42.43 -1.47 -17.99
CA GLN A 54 -41.17 -1.93 -18.56
C GLN A 54 -40.06 -0.86 -18.44
N ASP A 55 -40.34 0.38 -18.85
CA ASP A 55 -39.39 1.49 -18.78
C ASP A 55 -38.96 1.77 -17.34
N THR A 56 -39.88 1.61 -16.38
CA THR A 56 -39.59 1.75 -14.95
C THR A 56 -38.60 0.69 -14.46
N TYR A 57 -38.85 -0.58 -14.78
CA TYR A 57 -37.93 -1.67 -14.41
C TYR A 57 -36.57 -1.50 -15.06
N GLU A 58 -36.53 -1.15 -16.34
CA GLU A 58 -35.28 -0.93 -17.05
C GLU A 58 -34.48 0.23 -16.45
N THR A 59 -35.15 1.35 -16.13
CA THR A 59 -34.54 2.49 -15.45
C THR A 59 -33.94 2.09 -14.09
N GLN A 60 -34.64 1.27 -13.30
CA GLN A 60 -34.14 0.78 -12.01
C GLN A 60 -32.87 -0.08 -12.17
N VAL A 61 -32.86 -1.00 -13.13
CA VAL A 61 -31.69 -1.85 -13.42
C VAL A 61 -30.49 -1.00 -13.84
N ARG A 62 -30.72 0.01 -14.69
CA ARG A 62 -29.67 0.93 -15.15
C ARG A 62 -29.11 1.78 -14.02
N ALA A 63 -29.97 2.29 -13.14
CA ALA A 63 -29.54 3.00 -11.94
C ALA A 63 -28.69 2.11 -11.02
N ALA A 64 -29.10 0.85 -10.81
CA ALA A 64 -28.32 -0.11 -10.04
C ALA A 64 -26.94 -0.40 -10.67
N ASN A 65 -26.85 -0.50 -12.00
CA ASN A 65 -25.59 -0.68 -12.70
C ASN A 65 -24.64 0.53 -12.52
N ILE A 66 -25.17 1.76 -12.51
CA ILE A 66 -24.39 2.98 -12.23
C ILE A 66 -23.81 2.92 -10.80
N VAL A 67 -24.63 2.56 -9.81
CA VAL A 67 -24.17 2.43 -8.40
C VAL A 67 -23.06 1.38 -8.30
N ARG A 68 -23.26 0.21 -8.91
CA ARG A 68 -22.26 -0.86 -8.91
C ARG A 68 -20.92 -0.44 -9.54
N ALA A 69 -20.96 0.29 -10.65
CA ALA A 69 -19.75 0.85 -11.26
C ALA A 69 -19.07 1.87 -10.33
N GLY A 70 -19.85 2.70 -9.64
CA GLY A 70 -19.34 3.62 -8.61
C GLY A 70 -18.63 2.91 -7.45
N GLU A 71 -19.21 1.83 -6.91
CA GLU A 71 -18.59 0.99 -5.90
C GLU A 71 -17.28 0.36 -6.40
N SER A 72 -17.28 -0.11 -7.64
CA SER A 72 -16.08 -0.65 -8.29
C SER A 72 -14.96 0.40 -8.37
N LEU A 73 -15.28 1.64 -8.73
CA LEU A 73 -14.33 2.76 -8.74
C LEU A 73 -13.81 3.11 -7.34
N MET A 74 -14.66 3.08 -6.31
CA MET A 74 -14.22 3.29 -4.92
C MET A 74 -13.20 2.23 -4.48
N LYS A 75 -13.46 0.96 -4.83
CA LYS A 75 -12.50 -0.12 -4.57
C LYS A 75 -11.19 0.10 -5.34
N LEU A 76 -11.25 0.51 -6.60
CA LEU A 76 -10.06 0.83 -7.40
C LEU A 76 -9.21 1.93 -6.74
N VAL A 77 -9.83 2.99 -6.20
CA VAL A 77 -9.12 4.04 -5.46
C VAL A 77 -8.42 3.49 -4.23
N SER A 78 -9.08 2.58 -3.49
CA SER A 78 -8.46 1.90 -2.33
C SER A 78 -7.24 1.07 -2.76
N ASP A 79 -7.37 0.30 -3.84
CA ASP A 79 -6.30 -0.54 -4.37
C ASP A 79 -5.08 0.32 -4.80
N ILE A 80 -5.31 1.47 -5.43
CA ILE A 80 -4.25 2.43 -5.80
C ILE A 80 -3.56 3.00 -4.56
N LYS A 81 -4.31 3.38 -3.52
CA LYS A 81 -3.71 3.89 -2.27
C LYS A 81 -2.81 2.83 -1.62
N GLN A 82 -3.29 1.60 -1.53
CA GLN A 82 -2.50 0.49 -0.99
C GLN A 82 -1.24 0.25 -1.82
N TYR A 83 -1.36 0.29 -3.15
CA TYR A 83 -0.23 0.17 -4.07
C TYR A 83 0.84 1.26 -3.80
N LEU A 84 0.43 2.52 -3.65
CA LEU A 84 1.36 3.63 -3.38
C LEU A 84 2.05 3.49 -2.02
N ILE A 85 1.32 3.14 -0.97
CA ILE A 85 1.88 2.94 0.38
C ILE A 85 2.94 1.82 0.37
N LEU A 86 2.65 0.69 -0.27
CA LEU A 86 3.57 -0.44 -0.31
C LEU A 86 4.80 -0.19 -1.20
N ASN A 87 4.72 0.75 -2.14
CA ASN A 87 5.80 1.09 -3.07
C ASN A 87 6.52 2.40 -2.68
N ASP A 88 6.34 2.88 -1.45
CA ASP A 88 7.06 4.05 -0.94
C ASP A 88 8.51 3.70 -0.57
N PHE A 89 9.32 3.47 -1.61
CA PHE A 89 10.73 3.09 -1.47
C PHE A 89 11.57 4.20 -0.84
N HIS A 90 11.17 5.46 -0.97
CA HIS A 90 11.91 6.57 -0.38
C HIS A 90 11.82 6.51 1.15
N SER A 91 10.60 6.45 1.70
CA SER A 91 10.41 6.32 3.15
C SER A 91 11.03 5.05 3.72
N VAL A 92 10.94 3.92 2.99
CA VAL A 92 11.60 2.67 3.39
C VAL A 92 13.12 2.82 3.41
N ASN A 93 13.72 3.42 2.39
CA ASN A 93 15.16 3.65 2.35
C ASN A 93 15.63 4.61 3.46
N GLU A 94 14.89 5.69 3.73
CA GLU A 94 15.19 6.59 4.83
C GLU A 94 15.15 5.87 6.18
N ALA A 95 14.14 5.02 6.42
CA ALA A 95 14.05 4.21 7.63
C ALA A 95 15.22 3.22 7.76
N ILE A 96 15.63 2.57 6.66
CA ILE A 96 16.79 1.68 6.64
C ILE A 96 18.08 2.46 6.95
N CYS A 97 18.30 3.61 6.31
CA CYS A 97 19.47 4.44 6.54
C CYS A 97 19.54 4.92 8.00
N SER A 98 18.42 5.41 8.54
CA SER A 98 18.33 5.86 9.94
C SER A 98 18.60 4.74 10.94
N ASN A 99 18.03 3.56 10.72
CA ASN A 99 18.30 2.40 11.58
C ASN A 99 19.76 1.95 11.47
N SER A 100 20.32 1.95 10.25
CA SER A 100 21.71 1.56 10.03
C SER A 100 22.68 2.47 10.79
N THR A 101 22.47 3.79 10.75
CA THR A 101 23.30 4.74 11.49
C THR A 101 23.11 4.57 13.00
N LEU A 102 21.89 4.41 13.50
CA LEU A 102 21.61 4.16 14.92
C LEU A 102 22.34 2.90 15.43
N TYR A 103 22.25 1.79 14.69
CA TYR A 103 22.90 0.55 15.09
C TYR A 103 24.43 0.66 15.04
N ARG A 104 24.98 1.35 14.03
CA ARG A 104 26.41 1.63 13.92
C ARG A 104 26.91 2.43 15.12
N THR A 105 26.22 3.51 15.48
CA THR A 105 26.58 4.34 16.64
C THR A 105 26.47 3.57 17.95
N THR A 106 25.40 2.78 18.11
CA THR A 106 25.21 1.94 19.30
C THR A 106 26.32 0.90 19.41
N GLN A 107 26.71 0.26 18.30
CA GLN A 107 27.81 -0.68 18.28
C GLN A 107 29.11 -0.03 18.75
N ILE A 108 29.47 1.14 18.21
CA ILE A 108 30.68 1.88 18.60
C ILE A 108 30.66 2.23 20.10
N ASP A 109 29.53 2.67 20.63
CA ASP A 109 29.38 2.96 22.08
C ASP A 109 29.62 1.70 22.93
N ARG A 110 29.11 0.54 22.50
CA ARG A 110 29.33 -0.72 23.22
C ARG A 110 30.78 -1.18 23.14
N ASP A 111 31.40 -1.09 21.96
CA ASP A 111 32.80 -1.46 21.77
C ASP A 111 33.73 -0.59 22.63
N ASN A 112 33.45 0.72 22.70
CA ASN A 112 34.22 1.65 23.55
C ASN A 112 34.08 1.30 25.05
N LYS A 113 32.86 0.97 25.50
CA LYS A 113 32.63 0.55 26.89
C LYS A 113 33.32 -0.77 27.22
N LEU A 114 33.32 -1.72 26.29
CA LEU A 114 34.02 -2.99 26.46
C LEU A 114 35.54 -2.79 26.52
N MET A 115 36.10 -1.89 25.70
CA MET A 115 37.53 -1.55 25.80
C MET A 115 37.89 -0.89 27.13
N ALA A 116 37.06 0.04 27.62
CA ALA A 116 37.29 0.66 28.92
C ALA A 116 37.31 -0.38 30.05
N VAL A 117 36.32 -1.28 30.11
CA VAL A 117 36.28 -2.35 31.11
C VAL A 117 37.48 -3.28 31.00
N ARG A 118 37.92 -3.63 29.78
CA ARG A 118 39.14 -4.42 29.57
C ARG A 118 40.35 -3.73 30.18
N ASP A 119 40.49 -2.42 29.96
CA ASP A 119 41.64 -1.66 30.44
C ASP A 119 41.64 -1.51 31.96
N ASP A 120 40.47 -1.27 32.56
CA ASP A 120 40.30 -1.24 34.02
C ASP A 120 40.68 -2.60 34.65
N MET A 121 40.17 -3.71 34.09
CA MET A 121 40.49 -5.05 34.58
C MET A 121 41.98 -5.39 34.43
N ALA A 122 42.63 -4.91 33.37
CA ALA A 122 44.06 -5.13 33.16
C ALA A 122 44.91 -4.34 34.18
N ALA A 123 44.48 -3.13 34.54
CA ALA A 123 45.10 -2.34 35.59
C ALA A 123 44.95 -3.01 36.96
N ASP A 124 43.72 -3.42 37.33
CA ASP A 124 43.46 -4.13 38.58
C ASP A 124 44.29 -5.42 38.71
N LEU A 125 44.41 -6.18 37.61
CA LEU A 125 45.22 -7.40 37.59
C LEU A 125 46.70 -7.11 37.82
N TYR A 126 47.23 -6.06 37.19
CA TYR A 126 48.62 -5.64 37.35
C TYR A 126 48.92 -5.25 38.80
N ASP A 127 48.05 -4.43 39.41
CA ASP A 127 48.21 -3.99 40.80
C ASP A 127 48.19 -5.19 41.78
N LEU A 128 47.29 -6.15 41.55
CA LEU A 128 47.22 -7.38 42.35
C LEU A 128 48.45 -8.27 42.18
N GLU A 129 48.98 -8.40 40.97
CA GLU A 129 50.21 -9.14 40.71
C GLU A 129 51.40 -8.48 41.43
N GLU A 130 51.52 -7.16 41.36
CA GLU A 130 52.57 -6.41 42.05
C GLU A 130 52.50 -6.59 43.58
N GLU A 131 51.31 -6.48 44.17
CA GLU A 131 51.09 -6.70 45.61
C GLU A 131 51.44 -8.13 46.02
N TYR A 132 51.05 -9.14 45.24
CA TYR A 132 51.39 -10.54 45.50
C TYR A 132 52.91 -10.78 45.48
N TYR A 133 53.63 -10.21 44.50
CA TYR A 133 55.07 -10.40 44.40
C TYR A 133 55.88 -9.58 45.42
N THR A 134 55.36 -8.44 45.88
CA THR A 134 55.98 -7.57 46.88
C THR A 134 55.62 -7.91 48.32
N SER A 135 54.62 -8.77 48.53
CA SER A 135 54.22 -9.23 49.87
C SER A 135 55.36 -9.88 50.64
N ILE A 136 55.52 -9.42 51.88
CA ILE A 136 56.52 -9.88 52.86
C ILE A 136 56.17 -11.27 53.45
N TYR A 137 54.95 -11.76 53.20
CA TYR A 137 54.49 -13.10 53.55
C TYR A 137 54.56 -14.00 52.31
N LYS A 138 55.77 -14.38 51.89
CA LYS A 138 56.00 -15.51 50.99
C LYS A 138 56.36 -16.76 51.77
#